data_AF-A0A800F2V4-F1
#
_entry.id   AF-A0A800F2V4-F1
#
_cell.length_a   1.000
_cell.length_b   1.000
_cell.length_c   1.000
_cell.angle_alpha   90.00
_cell.angle_beta   90.00
_cell.angle_gamma   90.00
#
_symmetry.space_group_name_H-M   'P 1'
#
loop_
_entity.id
_entity.type
_entity.pdbx_description
1 polymer ?
#
loop_
_entity_poly.entity_id
_entity_poly.type
_entity_poly.pdbx_seq_one_letter_code
_entity_poly.pdbx_strand_id
1 'polypeptide(L)'
;MRDTAYYIVPIFVLFNSGIKTTLHHWSRCDIPFSPSNGTDTILPDKCTPFLHAEEGADNVTVLAEALANVITDFKSNGYEAAFVYYTHVDTLGHQFGPDASETKEEIKMIDGIIKTFLDNLANEGLADTTNFIITADHGMSLNSDKVKYLHYNLFKNYSYIVNFSGI
;
A
#
# COMPACT_ATOMS: atom_id res chain seq x y z
N MET A 1 8.12 -27.19 -21.76
CA MET A 1 6.96 -26.93 -20.88
C MET A 1 6.47 -25.55 -21.24
N ARG A 2 5.17 -25.37 -21.48
CA ARG A 2 4.64 -24.06 -21.90
C ARG A 2 4.63 -23.13 -20.69
N ASP A 3 5.38 -22.05 -20.81
CA ASP A 3 5.41 -20.93 -19.87
C ASP A 3 4.01 -20.32 -19.76
N THR A 4 3.30 -20.66 -18.70
CA THR A 4 2.19 -19.83 -18.23
C THR A 4 2.80 -18.67 -17.46
N ALA A 5 3.22 -17.62 -18.18
CA ALA A 5 3.41 -16.31 -17.57
C ALA A 5 2.05 -15.89 -17.01
N TYR A 6 1.94 -15.79 -15.68
CA TYR A 6 0.76 -15.20 -15.05
C TYR A 6 0.70 -13.74 -15.51
N TYR A 7 -0.28 -13.41 -16.35
CA TYR A 7 -0.51 -12.06 -16.83
C TYR A 7 -1.11 -11.20 -15.71
N ILE A 8 -0.31 -10.90 -14.69
CA ILE A 8 -0.61 -9.81 -13.76
C ILE A 8 0.15 -8.61 -14.30
N VAL A 9 -0.59 -7.65 -14.86
CA VAL A 9 -0.02 -6.36 -15.24
C VAL A 9 0.21 -5.57 -13.95
N PRO A 10 1.45 -5.22 -13.58
CA PRO A 10 1.71 -4.46 -12.38
C PRO A 10 1.04 -3.09 -12.43
N ILE A 11 0.60 -2.58 -11.28
CA ILE A 11 -0.15 -1.32 -11.19
C ILE A 11 0.63 -0.15 -11.80
N PHE A 12 1.95 -0.08 -11.61
CA PHE A 12 2.81 0.96 -12.17
C PHE A 12 2.83 0.98 -13.71
N VAL A 13 2.58 -0.15 -14.37
CA VAL A 13 2.47 -0.21 -15.84
C VAL A 13 1.25 0.58 -16.34
N LEU A 14 0.17 0.63 -15.56
CA LEU A 14 -1.02 1.41 -15.90
C LEU A 14 -0.75 2.92 -15.87
N PHE A 15 0.24 3.36 -15.09
CA PHE A 15 0.62 4.77 -14.94
C PHE A 15 1.78 5.19 -15.85
N ASN A 16 2.36 4.27 -16.63
CA ASN A 16 3.43 4.55 -17.60
C ASN A 16 2.98 5.42 -18.81
N SER A 17 1.84 6.12 -18.68
CA SER A 17 1.24 7.04 -19.66
C SER A 17 1.62 8.51 -19.41
N GLY A 18 2.72 8.76 -18.70
CA GLY A 18 3.23 10.09 -18.37
C GLY A 18 3.00 10.54 -16.93
N ILE A 19 2.41 9.68 -16.08
CA ILE A 19 2.27 9.92 -14.64
C ILE A 19 3.49 9.35 -13.94
N LYS A 20 4.24 10.19 -13.22
CA LYS A 20 5.44 9.77 -12.52
C LYS A 20 5.08 9.06 -11.20
N THR A 21 5.57 7.84 -11.01
CA THR A 21 5.15 6.93 -9.92
C THR A 21 6.25 6.61 -8.90
N THR A 22 5.89 6.59 -7.62
CA THR A 22 6.77 6.20 -6.52
C THR A 22 6.17 5.04 -5.73
N LEU A 23 6.90 3.93 -5.62
CA LEU A 23 6.47 2.72 -4.93
C LEU A 23 7.32 2.51 -3.68
N HIS A 24 6.68 2.43 -2.52
CA HIS A 24 7.32 2.20 -1.23
C HIS A 24 6.90 0.84 -0.67
N HIS A 25 7.84 -0.10 -0.63
CA HIS A 25 7.67 -1.48 -0.16
C HIS A 25 6.65 -2.30 -0.94
N TRP A 26 6.14 -1.79 -2.05
CA TRP A 26 5.17 -2.50 -2.89
C TRP A 26 5.82 -3.74 -3.51
N SER A 27 5.14 -4.88 -3.39
CA SER A 27 5.69 -6.17 -3.81
C SER A 27 6.15 -6.12 -5.26
N ARG A 28 7.41 -6.55 -5.47
CA ARG A 28 8.06 -6.68 -6.77
C ARG A 28 8.14 -5.39 -7.60
N CYS A 29 8.18 -4.22 -6.97
CA CYS A 29 8.46 -2.96 -7.69
C CYS A 29 9.85 -2.94 -8.36
N ASP A 30 10.74 -3.85 -7.94
CA ASP A 30 12.11 -4.06 -8.40
C ASP A 30 12.22 -5.03 -9.59
N ILE A 31 11.13 -5.71 -9.97
CA ILE A 31 11.13 -6.68 -11.06
C ILE A 31 10.64 -6.00 -12.35
N PRO A 32 11.48 -5.94 -13.41
CA PRO A 32 11.08 -5.34 -14.66
C PRO A 32 9.94 -6.14 -15.33
N PHE A 33 8.88 -5.45 -15.74
CA PHE A 33 7.78 -6.05 -16.49
C PHE A 33 8.08 -6.04 -17.99
N SER A 34 8.08 -7.22 -18.63
CA SER A 34 8.15 -7.34 -20.08
C SER A 34 6.76 -7.60 -20.67
N PRO A 35 6.22 -6.70 -21.50
CA PRO A 35 5.02 -6.99 -22.27
C PRO A 35 5.30 -8.12 -23.27
N SER A 36 4.29 -8.97 -23.50
CA SER A 36 4.40 -10.21 -24.28
C SER A 36 4.87 -10.04 -25.73
N ASN A 37 4.83 -8.82 -26.26
CA ASN A 37 5.19 -8.49 -27.64
C ASN A 37 6.34 -7.47 -27.74
N GLY A 38 7.08 -7.20 -26.66
CA GLY A 38 8.14 -6.19 -26.63
C GLY A 38 9.44 -6.67 -25.99
N THR A 39 10.55 -6.03 -26.36
CA THR A 39 11.85 -6.20 -25.70
C THR A 39 12.05 -5.21 -24.54
N ASP A 40 11.26 -4.14 -24.51
CA ASP A 40 11.38 -3.09 -23.51
C ASP A 40 10.81 -3.57 -22.19
N THR A 41 11.53 -3.29 -21.11
CA THR A 41 11.08 -3.57 -19.75
C THR A 41 10.57 -2.28 -19.10
N ILE A 42 9.49 -2.42 -18.34
CA ILE A 42 8.88 -1.30 -17.61
C ILE A 42 9.20 -1.50 -16.13
N LEU A 43 9.72 -0.44 -15.51
CA LEU A 43 9.89 -0.28 -14.07
C LEU A 43 9.14 0.99 -13.63
N PRO A 44 8.74 1.09 -12.36
CA PRO A 44 8.29 2.37 -11.82
C PRO A 44 9.42 3.41 -11.83
N ASP A 45 9.08 4.70 -11.79
CA ASP A 45 10.08 5.78 -11.76
C ASP A 45 10.92 5.74 -10.46
N LYS A 46 10.32 5.30 -9.35
CA LYS A 46 11.00 5.02 -8.09
C LYS A 46 10.43 3.77 -7.42
N CYS A 47 11.33 2.94 -6.92
CA CYS A 47 11.02 1.76 -6.11
C CYS A 47 11.91 1.75 -4.86
N THR A 48 11.28 1.85 -3.69
CA THR A 48 11.85 1.41 -2.43
C THR A 48 11.42 -0.04 -2.24
N PRO A 49 12.34 -1.03 -2.32
CA PRO A 49 11.97 -2.43 -2.32
C PRO A 49 11.32 -2.85 -0.98
N PHE A 50 10.57 -3.94 -1.04
CA PHE A 50 9.98 -4.54 0.16
C PHE A 50 11.08 -5.00 1.12
N LEU A 51 10.96 -4.59 2.38
CA LEU A 51 11.78 -5.11 3.46
C LEU A 51 10.98 -6.21 4.15
N HIS A 52 11.56 -7.40 4.27
CA HIS A 52 10.89 -8.49 4.97
C HIS A 52 10.85 -8.19 6.47
N ALA A 53 9.72 -8.44 7.13
CA ALA A 53 9.56 -8.24 8.57
C ALA A 53 10.62 -9.00 9.41
N GLU A 54 11.20 -10.07 8.85
CA GLU A 54 12.28 -10.87 9.44
C GLU A 54 13.64 -10.14 9.51
N GLU A 55 13.79 -9.00 8.82
CA GLU A 55 15.03 -8.21 8.80
C GLU A 55 15.17 -7.27 10.01
N GLY A 56 14.28 -7.39 11.01
CA GLY A 56 14.34 -6.62 12.25
C GLY A 56 14.00 -5.14 12.10
N ALA A 57 13.36 -4.78 10.98
CA ALA A 57 12.88 -3.43 10.73
C ALA A 57 11.72 -3.09 11.69
N ASP A 58 11.75 -1.89 12.26
CA ASP A 58 10.60 -1.33 12.96
C ASP A 58 9.52 -0.99 11.93
N ASN A 59 8.59 -1.93 11.73
CA ASN A 59 7.54 -1.83 10.71
C ASN A 59 6.73 -0.53 10.84
N VAL A 60 6.46 -0.08 12.06
CA VAL A 60 5.71 1.15 12.35
C VAL A 60 6.48 2.37 11.85
N THR A 61 7.77 2.44 12.15
CA THR A 61 8.66 3.50 11.64
C THR A 61 8.76 3.45 10.12
N VAL A 62 8.89 2.25 9.52
CA VAL A 62 8.95 2.08 8.06
C VAL A 62 7.69 2.63 7.37
N LEU A 63 6.50 2.36 7.91
CA LEU A 63 5.26 2.92 7.37
C LEU A 63 5.23 4.44 7.47
N ALA A 64 5.60 4.99 8.64
CA ALA A 64 5.61 6.42 8.86
C ALA A 64 6.59 7.14 7.91
N GLU A 65 7.78 6.58 7.71
CA GLU A 65 8.79 7.09 6.77
C GLU A 65 8.30 7.00 5.32
N ALA A 66 7.70 5.87 4.92
CA ALA A 66 7.14 5.73 3.58
C ALA A 66 6.08 6.80 3.29
N LEU A 67 5.16 7.04 4.23
CA LEU A 67 4.12 8.07 4.10
C LEU A 67 4.70 9.50 4.10
N ALA A 68 5.71 9.78 4.93
CA ALA A 68 6.40 11.07 4.89
C ALA A 68 7.13 11.29 3.56
N ASN A 69 7.72 10.24 2.99
CA ASN A 69 8.35 10.29 1.68
C ASN A 69 7.34 10.57 0.55
N VAL A 70 6.09 10.11 0.65
CA VAL A 70 5.04 10.45 -0.32
C VAL A 70 4.81 11.96 -0.39
N ILE A 71 4.74 12.64 0.75
CA ILE A 71 4.56 14.10 0.81
C ILE A 71 5.72 14.80 0.10
N THR A 72 6.96 14.38 0.40
CA THR A 72 8.16 14.93 -0.24
C THR A 72 8.17 14.65 -1.74
N ASP A 73 7.77 13.44 -2.14
CA ASP A 73 7.71 13.01 -3.53
C ASP A 73 6.72 13.87 -4.34
N PHE A 74 5.56 14.21 -3.78
CA PHE A 74 4.56 15.06 -4.42
C PHE A 74 4.97 16.54 -4.45
N LYS A 75 5.55 17.07 -3.37
CA LYS A 75 5.90 18.50 -3.25
C LYS A 75 7.15 18.89 -4.02
N SER A 76 8.15 18.01 -4.02
CA SER A 76 9.52 18.39 -4.40
C SER A 76 10.06 17.60 -5.58
N ASN A 77 9.59 16.36 -5.79
CA ASN A 77 10.20 15.45 -6.77
C ASN A 77 9.34 15.20 -8.02
N GLY A 78 8.14 15.80 -8.07
CA GLY A 78 7.24 15.77 -9.21
C GLY A 78 6.57 14.41 -9.46
N TYR A 79 6.42 13.59 -8.42
CA TYR A 79 5.61 12.37 -8.51
C TYR A 79 4.13 12.71 -8.36
N GLU A 80 3.27 11.96 -9.04
CA GLU A 80 1.83 12.21 -9.11
C GLU A 80 1.01 11.03 -8.60
N ALA A 81 1.61 9.84 -8.51
CA ALA A 81 1.02 8.67 -7.89
C ALA A 81 2.01 7.96 -6.98
N ALA A 82 1.53 7.56 -5.81
CA ALA A 82 2.30 6.85 -4.82
C ALA A 82 1.59 5.57 -4.37
N PHE A 83 2.37 4.52 -4.13
CA PHE A 83 1.87 3.24 -3.62
C PHE A 83 2.71 2.85 -2.41
N VAL A 84 2.05 2.55 -1.30
CA VAL A 84 2.70 2.15 -0.05
C VAL A 84 2.11 0.81 0.38
N TYR A 85 2.98 -0.14 0.72
CA TYR A 85 2.56 -1.46 1.20
C TYR A 85 3.03 -1.71 2.63
N TYR A 86 2.19 -2.39 3.41
CA TYR A 86 2.44 -2.68 4.81
C TYR A 86 2.00 -4.11 5.15
N THR A 87 2.92 -4.92 5.69
CA THR A 87 2.73 -6.37 5.84
C THR A 87 2.43 -6.84 7.26
N HIS A 88 2.76 -6.05 8.28
CA HIS A 88 2.92 -6.59 9.64
C HIS A 88 1.59 -7.01 10.28
N VAL A 89 0.46 -6.39 9.90
CA VAL A 89 -0.88 -6.84 10.34
C VAL A 89 -1.14 -8.28 9.90
N ASP A 90 -0.77 -8.64 8.68
CA ASP A 90 -0.91 -10.00 8.16
C ASP A 90 -0.04 -10.98 8.94
N THR A 91 1.23 -10.61 9.18
CA THR A 91 2.17 -11.40 9.99
C THR A 91 1.61 -11.69 11.39
N LEU A 92 1.13 -10.67 12.11
CA LEU A 92 0.54 -10.83 13.43
C LEU A 92 -0.78 -11.61 13.37
N GLY A 93 -1.59 -11.40 12.33
CA GLY A 93 -2.81 -12.16 12.08
C GLY A 93 -2.55 -13.65 11.87
N HIS A 94 -1.48 -14.01 11.18
CA HIS A 94 -1.02 -15.39 11.01
C HIS A 94 -0.47 -15.98 12.31
N GLN A 95 0.29 -15.20 13.08
CA GLN A 95 0.95 -15.67 14.29
C GLN A 95 0.00 -15.83 15.48
N PHE A 96 -0.93 -14.88 15.67
CA PHE A 96 -1.79 -14.81 16.85
C PHE A 96 -3.29 -14.96 16.54
N GLY A 97 -3.70 -14.75 15.29
CA GLY A 97 -5.08 -14.78 14.84
C GLY A 97 -5.69 -13.37 14.67
N PRO A 98 -6.71 -13.20 13.82
CA PRO A 98 -7.27 -11.88 13.47
C PRO A 98 -7.92 -11.13 14.64
N ASP A 99 -8.34 -11.84 15.68
CA ASP A 99 -9.01 -11.26 16.85
C ASP A 99 -8.07 -11.07 18.06
N ALA A 100 -6.78 -11.38 17.92
CA ALA A 100 -5.79 -11.28 18.99
C ALA A 100 -5.52 -9.82 19.40
N SER A 101 -5.02 -9.63 20.63
CA SER A 101 -4.60 -8.32 21.16
C SER A 101 -3.54 -7.69 20.28
N GLU A 102 -2.56 -8.48 19.87
CA GLU A 102 -1.39 -8.10 19.09
C GLU A 102 -1.81 -7.50 17.74
N THR A 103 -2.66 -8.20 17.00
CA THR A 103 -3.21 -7.71 15.73
C THR A 103 -4.03 -6.43 15.90
N LYS A 104 -4.82 -6.33 16.98
CA LYS A 104 -5.62 -5.14 17.29
C LYS A 104 -4.77 -3.93 17.67
N GLU A 105 -3.70 -4.14 18.42
CA GLU A 105 -2.75 -3.09 18.79
C GLU A 105 -2.01 -2.57 17.56
N GLU A 106 -1.61 -3.45 16.64
CA GLU A 106 -1.00 -3.05 15.37
C GLU A 106 -1.92 -2.16 14.54
N ILE A 107 -3.19 -2.57 14.38
CA ILE A 107 -4.18 -1.78 13.64
C ILE A 107 -4.35 -0.39 14.27
N LYS A 108 -4.37 -0.27 15.60
CA LYS A 108 -4.46 1.03 16.28
C LYS A 108 -3.23 1.91 16.02
N MET A 109 -2.04 1.32 15.99
CA MET A 109 -0.81 2.07 15.69
C MET A 109 -0.83 2.61 14.26
N ILE A 110 -1.25 1.78 13.30
CA ILE A 110 -1.38 2.18 11.89
C ILE A 110 -2.42 3.28 11.71
N ASP A 111 -3.57 3.20 12.39
CA ASP A 111 -4.60 4.25 12.36
C ASP A 111 -4.03 5.61 12.81
N GLY A 112 -3.23 5.62 13.89
CA GLY A 112 -2.54 6.83 14.36
C GLY A 112 -1.52 7.39 13.35
N ILE A 113 -0.78 6.52 12.67
CA ILE A 113 0.17 6.94 11.61
C ILE A 113 -0.60 7.53 10.42
N ILE A 114 -1.67 6.88 9.98
CA ILE A 114 -2.51 7.38 8.87
C ILE A 114 -3.10 8.74 9.22
N LYS A 115 -3.60 8.91 10.45
CA LYS A 115 -4.09 10.21 10.91
C LYS A 115 -3.00 11.28 10.80
N THR A 116 -1.79 10.98 11.27
CA THR A 116 -0.64 11.90 11.20
C THR A 116 -0.28 12.24 9.75
N PHE A 117 -0.31 11.26 8.85
CA PHE A 117 -0.08 11.48 7.42
C PHE A 117 -1.14 12.41 6.80
N LEU A 118 -2.42 12.20 7.10
CA LEU A 118 -3.51 13.06 6.62
C LEU A 118 -3.40 14.49 7.16
N ASP A 119 -3.05 14.66 8.45
CA ASP A 119 -2.79 15.97 9.03
C ASP A 119 -1.62 16.68 8.31
N ASN A 120 -0.56 15.94 7.99
CA ASN A 120 0.60 16.47 7.26
C ASN A 120 0.28 16.83 5.81
N LEU A 121 -0.53 16.02 5.11
CA LEU A 121 -1.05 16.39 3.77
C LEU A 121 -1.82 17.72 3.83
N ALA A 122 -2.67 17.91 4.84
CA ALA A 122 -3.40 19.17 5.03
C ALA A 122 -2.46 20.35 5.29
N ASN A 123 -1.48 20.18 6.20
CA ASN A 123 -0.50 21.22 6.52
C ASN A 123 0.35 21.63 5.30
N GLU A 124 0.58 20.70 4.38
CA GLU A 124 1.34 20.95 3.14
C GLU A 124 0.48 21.46 1.98
N GLY A 125 -0.82 21.69 2.21
CA GLY A 125 -1.77 22.17 1.20
C GLY A 125 -2.14 21.12 0.15
N LEU A 126 -1.97 19.83 0.45
CA LEU A 126 -2.22 18.73 -0.45
C LEU A 126 -3.59 18.06 -0.25
N ALA A 127 -4.29 18.33 0.86
CA ALA A 127 -5.59 17.74 1.19
C ALA A 127 -6.55 17.76 -0.02
N ASP A 128 -6.85 18.94 -0.57
CA ASP A 128 -7.84 19.12 -1.65
C ASP A 128 -7.41 18.63 -3.03
N THR A 129 -6.17 18.17 -3.16
CA THR A 129 -5.59 17.77 -4.46
C THR A 129 -5.12 16.33 -4.48
N THR A 130 -5.14 15.65 -3.33
CA THR A 130 -4.64 14.29 -3.18
C THR A 130 -5.78 13.32 -2.95
N ASN A 131 -5.99 12.40 -3.90
CA ASN A 131 -6.84 11.24 -3.69
C ASN A 131 -6.07 10.20 -2.86
N PHE A 132 -6.61 9.87 -1.69
CA PHE A 132 -6.03 8.85 -0.82
C PHE A 132 -6.94 7.62 -0.77
N ILE A 133 -6.36 6.44 -0.99
CA ILE A 133 -7.08 5.15 -1.01
C ILE A 133 -6.33 4.18 -0.09
N ILE A 134 -7.08 3.57 0.83
CA ILE A 134 -6.60 2.45 1.66
C ILE A 134 -7.34 1.19 1.23
N THR A 135 -6.61 0.11 1.01
CA THR A 135 -7.17 -1.21 0.70
C THR A 135 -6.29 -2.30 1.31
N ALA A 136 -6.83 -3.51 1.37
CA ALA A 136 -6.09 -4.73 1.62
C ALA A 136 -6.19 -5.64 0.39
N ASP A 137 -5.19 -6.50 0.20
CA ASP A 137 -5.19 -7.56 -0.81
C ASP A 137 -6.08 -8.74 -0.41
N HIS A 138 -6.19 -9.02 0.89
CA HIS A 138 -7.10 -10.03 1.44
C HIS A 138 -7.54 -9.76 2.89
N GLY A 139 -8.40 -10.64 3.41
CA GLY A 139 -8.76 -10.70 4.82
C GLY A 139 -8.04 -11.84 5.55
N MET A 140 -8.35 -12.04 6.83
CA MET A 140 -7.77 -13.10 7.67
C MET A 140 -8.87 -13.86 8.42
N SER A 141 -8.78 -15.19 8.49
CA SER A 141 -9.69 -16.02 9.27
C SER A 141 -8.90 -17.03 10.08
N LEU A 142 -9.41 -17.37 11.26
CA LEU A 142 -8.93 -18.54 11.98
C LEU A 142 -9.18 -19.80 11.12
N ASN A 143 -8.22 -20.72 11.13
CA ASN A 143 -8.36 -22.04 10.53
C ASN A 143 -9.47 -22.81 11.27
N SER A 144 -10.70 -22.63 10.80
CA SER A 144 -11.80 -23.55 11.03
C SER A 144 -12.18 -24.11 9.67
N ASP A 145 -12.67 -25.35 9.59
CA ASP A 145 -13.11 -26.02 8.35
C ASP A 145 -14.25 -25.29 7.59
N LYS A 146 -14.53 -24.05 7.96
CA LYS A 146 -15.48 -23.13 7.36
C LYS A 146 -14.72 -21.87 6.97
N VAL A 147 -14.40 -21.75 5.68
CA VAL A 147 -14.03 -20.47 5.08
C VAL A 147 -15.21 -19.52 5.33
N LYS A 148 -15.07 -18.64 6.32
CA LYS A 148 -15.95 -17.48 6.43
C LYS A 148 -15.51 -16.52 5.34
N TYR A 149 -16.31 -16.42 4.28
CA TYR A 149 -16.26 -15.25 3.42
C TYR A 149 -16.49 -14.04 4.30
N LEU A 150 -15.41 -13.30 4.58
CA LEU A 150 -15.51 -11.98 5.17
C LEU A 150 -16.19 -11.11 4.13
N HIS A 151 -17.51 -10.99 4.25
CA HIS A 151 -18.25 -9.96 3.58
C HIS A 151 -17.59 -8.63 3.99
N TYR A 152 -17.33 -7.75 3.02
CA TYR A 152 -16.69 -6.42 3.11
C TYR A 152 -17.30 -5.45 4.15
N ASN A 153 -18.17 -5.94 5.02
CA ASN A 153 -18.93 -5.20 6.01
C ASN A 153 -18.19 -4.94 7.33
N LEU A 154 -16.92 -5.33 7.47
CA LEU A 154 -16.08 -4.90 8.60
C LEU A 154 -15.47 -3.50 8.37
N PHE A 155 -15.54 -2.98 7.14
CA PHE A 155 -15.31 -1.56 6.81
C PHE A 155 -16.61 -0.91 6.35
N LYS A 156 -17.73 -1.19 7.04
CA LYS A 156 -19.06 -0.70 6.65
C LYS A 156 -19.25 0.82 6.66
N ASN A 157 -18.19 1.61 6.90
CA ASN A 157 -18.26 3.06 6.93
C ASN A 157 -17.05 3.81 6.35
N TYR A 158 -16.05 3.18 5.74
CA TYR A 158 -14.91 3.95 5.22
C TYR A 158 -14.43 3.47 3.85
N SER A 159 -15.23 3.76 2.81
CA SER A 159 -14.67 4.13 1.52
C SER A 159 -14.33 5.62 1.59
N TYR A 160 -13.20 5.98 2.20
CA TYR A 160 -12.70 7.34 2.06
C TYR A 160 -12.09 7.47 0.66
N ILE A 161 -12.89 7.84 -0.33
CA ILE A 161 -12.39 8.82 -1.30
C ILE A 161 -12.55 10.14 -0.56
N VAL A 162 -11.49 10.62 0.11
CA VAL A 162 -11.53 11.98 0.66
C VAL A 162 -11.46 12.94 -0.52
N ASN A 163 -12.63 13.27 -1.07
CA ASN A 163 -12.78 14.48 -1.88
C ASN A 163 -12.88 15.62 -0.89
N PHE A 164 -11.79 16.35 -0.66
CA PHE A 164 -11.93 17.65 -0.02
C PHE A 164 -12.40 18.65 -1.08
N SER A 165 -13.71 18.68 -1.31
CA SER A 165 -14.36 19.73 -2.06
C SER A 165 -15.24 20.54 -1.11
N GLY A 166 -14.65 21.61 -0.56
CA GLY A 166 -15.37 22.73 0.03
C GLY A 166 -15.75 22.61 1.51
N ILE A 167 -15.00 23.33 2.35
CA ILE A 167 -15.53 24.03 3.53
C ILE A 167 -15.16 25.50 3.38
#